data_AF-A0AAW4UM60-F1
#
_entry.id   AF-A0AAW4UM60-F1
#
_cell.length_a   1.000
_cell.length_b   1.000
_cell.length_c   1.000
_cell.angle_alpha   90.00
_cell.angle_beta   90.00
_cell.angle_gamma   90.00
#
_symmetry.space_group_name_H-M   'P 1'
#
loop_
_entity.id
_entity.type
_entity.pdbx_description
1 polymer ?
#
loop_
_entity_poly.entity_id
_entity_poly.type
_entity_poly.pdbx_seq_one_letter_code
_entity_poly.pdbx_strand_id
1 'polypeptide(L)'
;MVVLFKMFAKSHMKKKYPIEGFTVEWKRNDSNEIHFDIARCLYRNMCEKYCCPELCTVFCQSDITAFSGYEPKIRFERAGTLGEGADCCDFHFIHGSH
;
A
#
# COMPACT_ATOMS: atom_id res chain seq x y z
N MET A 1 -10.94 3.77 -20.16
CA MET A 1 -11.21 3.53 -18.73
C MET A 1 -9.99 3.06 -17.93
N VAL A 2 -8.99 2.37 -18.51
CA VAL A 2 -7.77 1.92 -17.78
C VAL A 2 -6.66 3.00 -17.72
N VAL A 3 -6.63 3.93 -18.68
CA VAL A 3 -5.59 4.99 -18.79
C VAL A 3 -5.68 6.04 -17.67
N LEU A 4 -6.89 6.37 -17.21
CA LEU A 4 -7.10 7.32 -16.11
C LEU A 4 -6.51 6.78 -14.79
N PHE A 5 -6.67 5.48 -14.52
CA PHE A 5 -6.12 4.84 -13.32
C PHE A 5 -4.58 4.94 -13.29
N LYS A 6 -3.93 4.78 -14.44
CA LYS A 6 -2.46 4.88 -14.60
C LYS A 6 -1.90 6.29 -14.38
N MET A 7 -2.53 7.30 -14.97
CA MET A 7 -2.03 8.68 -14.91
C MET A 7 -2.11 9.27 -13.50
N PHE A 8 -3.16 8.91 -12.76
CA PHE A 8 -3.37 9.44 -11.43
C PHE A 8 -2.82 8.55 -10.32
N ALA A 9 -2.53 7.27 -10.56
CA ALA A 9 -1.97 6.38 -9.54
C ALA A 9 -0.70 6.96 -8.90
N LYS A 10 0.36 7.22 -9.67
CA LYS A 10 1.61 7.76 -9.08
C LYS A 10 1.41 9.10 -8.36
N SER A 11 0.56 9.98 -8.89
CA SER A 11 0.27 11.29 -8.28
C SER A 11 -0.54 11.15 -6.98
N HIS A 12 -1.58 10.34 -6.99
CA HIS A 12 -2.42 10.03 -5.84
C HIS A 12 -1.59 9.33 -4.74
N MET A 13 -0.75 8.38 -5.14
CA MET A 13 0.11 7.64 -4.22
C MET A 13 1.21 8.52 -3.63
N LYS A 14 1.76 9.48 -4.40
CA LYS A 14 2.70 10.48 -3.85
C LYS A 14 2.03 11.40 -2.82
N LYS A 15 0.74 11.71 -2.99
CA LYS A 15 -0.03 12.47 -1.99
C LYS A 15 -0.34 11.63 -0.75
N LYS A 16 -0.71 10.36 -0.94
CA LYS A 16 -1.03 9.43 0.15
C LYS A 16 0.20 9.03 0.96
N TYR A 17 1.32 8.80 0.29
CA TYR A 17 2.60 8.36 0.85
C TYR A 17 3.70 9.38 0.53
N PRO A 18 3.70 10.53 1.24
CA PRO A 18 4.69 11.58 1.01
C PRO A 18 6.10 11.13 1.42
N ILE A 19 7.12 11.60 0.70
CA ILE A 19 8.52 11.13 0.83
C ILE A 19 9.14 11.42 2.21
N GLU A 20 8.56 12.37 2.95
CA GLU A 20 8.95 12.73 4.30
C GLU A 20 8.65 11.57 5.26
N GLY A 21 7.52 10.90 5.08
CA GLY A 21 7.05 9.80 5.92
C GLY A 21 7.32 8.41 5.36
N PHE A 22 7.48 8.29 4.04
CA PHE A 22 7.47 7.00 3.37
C PHE A 22 8.63 6.85 2.38
N THR A 23 9.10 5.62 2.21
CA THR A 23 9.97 5.23 1.09
C THR A 23 9.21 4.21 0.25
N VAL A 24 8.87 4.58 -0.99
CA VAL A 24 8.07 3.76 -1.91
C VAL A 24 8.94 3.30 -3.08
N GLU A 25 8.99 2.00 -3.29
CA GLU A 25 9.72 1.36 -4.39
C GLU A 25 8.75 0.74 -5.39
N TRP A 26 8.68 1.30 -6.59
CA TRP A 26 7.79 0.78 -7.63
C TRP A 26 8.38 -0.47 -8.27
N LYS A 27 7.62 -1.57 -8.25
CA LYS A 27 8.01 -2.83 -8.90
C LYS A 27 7.29 -3.03 -10.23
N ARG A 28 6.00 -2.68 -10.29
CA ARG A 28 5.18 -2.77 -11.51
C ARG A 28 4.11 -1.68 -11.57
N ASN A 29 3.81 -1.22 -12.77
CA ASN A 29 2.71 -0.28 -13.03
C ASN A 29 2.28 -0.40 -14.50
N ASP A 30 1.40 -1.36 -14.78
CA ASP A 30 0.88 -1.59 -16.13
C ASP A 30 -0.66 -1.74 -16.13
N SER A 31 -1.24 -2.33 -17.18
CA SER A 31 -2.70 -2.50 -17.28
C SER A 31 -3.27 -3.59 -16.38
N ASN A 32 -2.42 -4.51 -15.92
CA ASN A 32 -2.82 -5.68 -15.17
C ASN A 32 -2.54 -5.50 -13.67
N GLU A 33 -1.53 -4.72 -13.33
CA GLU A 33 -1.08 -4.62 -11.94
C GLU A 33 -0.39 -3.28 -11.63
N ILE A 34 -0.67 -2.78 -10.43
CA ILE A 34 0.14 -1.80 -9.73
C ILE A 34 0.76 -2.50 -8.52
N HIS A 35 2.09 -2.62 -8.52
CA HIS A 35 2.86 -3.22 -7.44
C HIS A 35 3.98 -2.28 -7.00
N PHE A 36 4.02 -2.01 -5.71
CA PHE A 36 5.10 -1.27 -5.08
C PHE A 36 5.29 -1.74 -3.64
N ASP A 37 6.52 -1.57 -3.16
CA ASP A 37 6.87 -1.87 -1.78
C ASP A 37 6.98 -0.56 -0.99
N ILE A 38 6.50 -0.58 0.25
CA ILE A 38 6.84 0.46 1.24
C ILE A 38 7.98 -0.09 2.11
N ALA A 39 9.20 0.42 1.88
CA ALA A 39 10.40 0.04 2.63
C ALA A 39 10.58 0.87 3.92
N ARG A 40 9.92 2.02 4.02
CA ARG A 40 9.87 2.85 5.24
C ARG A 40 8.47 3.41 5.40
N CYS A 41 7.90 3.29 6.61
CA CYS A 41 6.52 3.67 6.89
C CYS A 41 6.43 4.61 8.09
N LEU A 42 5.76 5.75 7.90
CA LEU A 42 5.54 6.74 8.96
C LEU A 42 4.81 6.13 10.15
N TYR A 43 3.78 5.31 9.90
CA TYR A 43 2.99 4.69 10.96
C TYR A 43 3.85 3.75 11.82
N ARG A 44 4.70 2.94 11.19
CA ARG A 44 5.65 2.07 11.90
C ARG A 44 6.59 2.89 12.78
N ASN A 45 7.23 3.92 12.22
CA ASN A 45 8.16 4.77 12.95
C ASN A 45 7.48 5.48 14.14
N MET A 46 6.24 5.94 13.97
CA MET A 46 5.48 6.58 15.04
C MET A 46 5.13 5.58 16.14
N CYS A 47 4.62 4.40 15.79
CA CYS A 47 4.31 3.35 16.75
C CYS A 47 5.54 2.91 17.55
N GLU A 48 6.70 2.78 16.90
CA GLU A 48 7.96 2.49 17.61
C GLU A 48 8.38 3.63 18.55
N LYS A 49 8.30 4.88 18.07
CA LYS A 49 8.63 6.07 18.87
C LYS A 49 7.79 6.19 20.14
N TYR A 50 6.51 5.82 20.08
CA TYR A 50 5.58 5.89 21.20
C TYR A 50 5.38 4.56 21.93
N CYS A 51 6.20 3.54 21.62
CA CYS A 51 6.16 2.22 22.24
C CYS A 51 4.79 1.52 22.15
N CYS A 52 4.09 1.68 21.02
CA CYS A 52 2.76 1.11 20.75
C CYS A 52 2.73 0.31 19.43
N PRO A 53 3.54 -0.76 19.30
CA PRO A 53 3.60 -1.57 18.07
C PRO A 53 2.26 -2.22 17.69
N GLU A 54 1.40 -2.50 18.67
CA GLU A 54 0.05 -3.03 18.46
C GLU A 54 -0.87 -2.08 17.67
N LEU A 55 -0.61 -0.77 17.69
CA LEU A 55 -1.35 0.16 16.84
C LEU A 55 -0.88 0.11 15.38
N CYS A 56 0.38 -0.26 15.13
CA CYS A 56 0.89 -0.36 13.77
C CYS A 56 0.18 -1.47 13.00
N THR A 57 -0.08 -2.61 13.66
CA THR A 57 -0.81 -3.73 13.05
C THR A 57 -2.25 -3.33 12.73
N VAL A 58 -2.91 -2.55 13.59
CA VAL A 58 -4.25 -1.99 13.31
C VAL A 58 -4.25 -1.09 12.08
N PHE A 59 -3.25 -0.21 11.93
CA PHE A 59 -3.12 0.61 10.72
C PHE A 59 -2.91 -0.27 9.48
N CYS A 60 -2.06 -1.28 9.56
CA CYS A 60 -1.87 -2.24 8.47
C CYS A 60 -3.19 -2.96 8.12
N GLN A 61 -3.95 -3.44 9.09
CA GLN A 61 -5.24 -4.10 8.83
C GLN A 61 -6.28 -3.15 8.20
N SER A 62 -6.26 -1.87 8.56
CA SER A 62 -7.20 -0.89 8.01
C SER A 62 -7.11 -0.77 6.48
N ASP A 63 -5.93 -1.00 5.89
CA ASP A 63 -5.76 -1.04 4.44
C ASP A 63 -6.58 -2.17 3.78
N ILE A 64 -6.65 -3.36 4.40
CA ILE A 64 -7.39 -4.51 3.85
C ILE A 64 -8.87 -4.13 3.70
N THR A 65 -9.45 -3.57 4.76
CA THR A 65 -10.84 -3.07 4.75
C THR A 65 -11.04 -1.91 3.80
N ALA A 66 -10.07 -0.98 3.71
CA ALA A 66 -10.18 0.18 2.84
C ALA A 66 -10.17 -0.19 1.35
N PHE A 67 -9.38 -1.21 0.97
CA PHE A 67 -9.21 -1.59 -0.43
C PHE A 67 -10.12 -2.74 -0.88
N SER A 68 -10.72 -3.50 0.04
CA SER A 68 -11.71 -4.53 -0.32
C SER A 68 -12.90 -3.95 -1.10
N GLY A 69 -13.21 -2.66 -0.90
CA GLY A 69 -14.24 -1.95 -1.65
C GLY A 69 -13.94 -1.76 -3.15
N TYR A 70 -12.75 -2.12 -3.63
CA TYR A 70 -12.42 -2.06 -5.06
C TYR A 70 -12.79 -3.33 -5.83
N GLU A 71 -13.11 -4.41 -5.12
CA GLU A 71 -13.58 -5.65 -5.76
C GLU A 71 -14.95 -5.44 -6.43
N PRO A 72 -15.25 -6.19 -7.51
CA PRO A 72 -14.39 -7.19 -8.16
C PRO A 72 -13.42 -6.60 -9.20
N LYS A 73 -13.46 -5.28 -9.46
CA LYS A 73 -12.70 -4.66 -10.56
C LYS A 73 -11.20 -4.58 -10.28
N ILE A 74 -10.82 -4.41 -9.02
CA ILE A 74 -9.43 -4.42 -8.57
C ILE A 74 -9.37 -5.25 -7.30
N ARG A 75 -8.45 -6.22 -7.29
CA ARG A 75 -8.16 -7.06 -6.13
C ARG A 75 -6.93 -6.52 -5.42
N PHE A 76 -7.02 -6.34 -4.12
CA PHE A 76 -5.89 -5.95 -3.29
C PHE A 76 -5.27 -7.18 -2.63
N GLU A 77 -3.96 -7.35 -2.78
CA GLU A 77 -3.17 -8.37 -2.10
C GLU A 77 -1.96 -7.73 -1.44
N ARG A 78 -1.53 -8.34 -0.33
CA ARG A 78 -0.32 -7.99 0.40
C ARG A 78 0.09 -9.17 1.26
N ALA A 79 1.28 -9.72 1.04
CA ALA A 79 1.75 -10.90 1.77
C ALA A 79 2.37 -10.55 3.12
N GLY A 80 2.93 -9.34 3.28
CA GLY A 80 3.62 -8.91 4.47
C GLY A 80 3.51 -7.41 4.74
N THR A 81 3.75 -7.03 6.00
CA THR A 81 3.82 -5.63 6.40
C THR A 81 4.99 -5.39 7.34
N LEU A 82 5.56 -4.18 7.25
CA LEU A 82 6.52 -3.69 8.25
C LEU A 82 5.92 -3.73 9.67
N GLY A 83 4.61 -3.54 9.81
CA GLY A 83 3.91 -3.62 11.10
C GLY A 83 3.99 -5.00 11.75
N GLU A 84 4.02 -6.05 10.93
CA GLU A 84 4.05 -7.46 11.35
C GLU A 84 5.47 -8.07 11.31
N GLY A 85 6.48 -7.27 10.95
CA GLY A 85 7.89 -7.68 10.95
C GLY A 85 8.41 -8.21 9.61
N ALA A 86 7.69 -8.01 8.50
CA ALA A 86 8.22 -8.25 7.18
C ALA A 86 9.24 -7.17 6.77
N ASP A 87 10.05 -7.44 5.75
CA ASP A 87 11.06 -6.49 5.25
C ASP A 87 10.46 -5.26 4.56
N CYS A 88 9.22 -5.37 4.08
CA CYS A 88 8.46 -4.28 3.48
C CYS A 88 6.95 -4.51 3.61
N CYS A 89 6.17 -3.51 3.25
CA CYS A 89 4.77 -3.74 2.91
C CYS A 89 4.64 -3.87 1.38
N ASP A 90 4.30 -5.06 0.89
CA ASP A 90 4.22 -5.41 -0.53
C ASP A 90 2.81 -5.18 -1.09
N PHE A 91 2.52 -3.97 -1.58
CA PHE A 91 1.17 -3.66 -2.04
C PHE A 91 0.97 -4.11 -3.49
N HIS A 92 -0.01 -5.00 -3.70
CA HIS A 92 -0.45 -5.44 -5.02
C HIS A 92 -1.90 -5.01 -5.28
N PHE A 93 -2.12 -4.23 -6.33
CA PHE A 93 -3.45 -3.90 -6.86
C PHE A 93 -3.58 -4.51 -8.24
N ILE A 94 -4.33 -5.60 -8.34
CA ILE A 94 -4.40 -6.44 -9.52
C ILE A 94 -5.75 -6.21 -10.21
N HIS A 95 -5.72 -6.08 -11.54
CA HIS A 95 -6.93 -5.99 -12.34
C HIS A 95 -7.77 -7.25 -12.16
N GLY A 96 -8.98 -7.10 -11.66
CA GLY A 96 -9.91 -8.22 -11.49
C GLY A 96 -10.49 -8.66 -12.82
N SER A 97 -10.64 -9.98 -12.99
CA SER A 97 -11.25 -10.57 -14.17
C SER A 97 -12.76 -10.50 -14.03
N HIS A 98 -13.43 -9.91 -15.02
CA HIS A 98 -14.85 -10.12 -15.28
C HIS A 98 -15.01 -11.03 -16.50
#